data_AF-A0A835ILA7-F1
#
_entry.id   AF-A0A835ILA7-F1
#
_cell.length_a   1.000
_cell.length_b   1.000
_cell.length_c   1.000
_cell.angle_alpha   90.00
_cell.angle_beta   90.00
_cell.angle_gamma   90.00
#
_symmetry.space_group_name_H-M   'P 1'
#
loop_
_entity.id
_entity.type
_entity.pdbx_description
1 polymer ?
#
loop_
_entity_poly.entity_id
_entity_poly.type
_entity_poly.pdbx_seq_one_letter_code
_entity_poly.pdbx_strand_id
1 'polypeptide(L)' 'MSSLGTSKGILEIAKFGIYVSVPIVLMYYFANNTKNMHKFMGNRSYVVYPPEALRPPSPEEMREMGLER' A
#
# COMPACT_ATOMS: atom_id res chain seq x y z
N MET A 1 -20.61 14.98 40.32
CA MET A 1 -19.98 15.04 38.98
C MET A 1 -20.64 13.99 38.10
N SER A 2 -21.22 14.40 36.98
CA SER A 2 -22.04 13.57 36.08
C SER A 2 -21.19 12.64 35.21
N SER A 3 -21.58 11.37 35.06
CA SER A 3 -20.79 10.33 34.37
C SER A 3 -20.57 10.56 32.86
N LEU A 4 -21.27 11.53 32.26
CA LEU A 4 -21.06 11.99 30.89
C LEU A 4 -19.63 12.53 30.63
N GLY A 5 -18.95 13.06 31.65
CA GLY A 5 -17.58 13.58 31.50
C GLY A 5 -16.53 12.49 31.33
N THR A 6 -16.64 11.41 32.12
CA THR A 6 -15.69 10.28 32.11
C THR A 6 -15.82 9.44 30.84
N SER A 7 -17.05 9.28 30.34
CA SER A 7 -17.33 8.48 29.12
C SER A 7 -16.85 9.17 27.84
N LYS A 8 -16.86 10.52 27.77
CA LYS A 8 -16.20 11.25 26.67
C LYS A 8 -14.68 11.06 26.68
N GLY A 9 -14.04 11.11 27.84
CA GLY A 9 -12.58 10.91 27.95
C GLY A 9 -12.12 9.51 27.53
N ILE A 10 -12.85 8.46 27.92
CA ILE A 10 -12.55 7.08 27.50
C ILE A 10 -12.70 6.93 25.98
N LEU A 11 -13.73 7.54 25.39
CA LEU A 11 -13.96 7.49 23.94
C LEU A 11 -12.83 8.18 23.17
N GLU A 12 -12.30 9.29 23.68
CA GLU A 12 -11.19 10.00 23.06
C GLU A 12 -9.88 9.20 23.13
N ILE A 13 -9.59 8.56 24.26
CA ILE A 13 -8.42 7.69 24.42
C ILE A 13 -8.52 6.48 23.48
N ALA A 14 -9.70 5.85 23.40
CA ALA A 14 -9.92 4.74 22.49
C ALA A 14 -9.75 5.16 21.02
N LYS A 15 -10.30 6.31 20.65
CA LYS A 15 -10.17 6.87 19.30
C LYS A 15 -8.71 7.16 18.96
N PHE A 16 -7.97 7.80 19.87
CA PHE A 16 -6.54 8.05 19.71
C PHE A 16 -5.75 6.73 19.57
N GLY A 17 -6.05 5.76 20.44
CA GLY A 17 -5.45 4.44 20.40
C GLY A 17 -5.65 3.75 19.04
N ILE A 18 -6.86 3.81 18.48
CA ILE A 18 -7.15 3.26 17.14
C ILE A 18 -6.37 4.02 16.06
N TYR A 19 -6.39 5.36 16.09
CA TYR A 19 -5.70 6.18 15.09
C TYR A 19 -4.19 5.92 15.04
N VAL A 20 -3.57 5.61 16.18
CA VAL A 20 -2.13 5.33 16.24
C VAL A 20 -1.84 3.86 15.98
N SER A 21 -2.60 2.94 16.58
CA SER A 21 -2.33 1.50 16.48
C SER A 21 -2.59 0.92 15.08
N VAL A 22 -3.67 1.35 14.39
CA VAL A 22 -4.03 0.80 13.09
C VAL A 22 -2.91 1.03 12.05
N PRO A 23 -2.38 2.26 11.83
CA PRO A 23 -1.28 2.47 10.91
C PRO A 23 0.00 1.71 11.28
N ILE A 24 0.34 1.63 12.57
CA ILE A 24 1.55 0.91 13.04
C ILE A 24 1.45 -0.58 12.73
N VAL A 25 0.30 -1.19 13.03
CA VAL A 25 0.06 -2.61 12.76
C VAL A 25 0.09 -2.88 11.26
N LEU A 26 -0.58 -2.04 10.46
CA LEU A 26 -0.55 -2.15 9.00
C LEU A 26 0.87 -2.03 8.44
N MET A 27 1.66 -1.07 8.93
CA MET A 27 3.07 -0.91 8.55
C MET A 27 3.85 -2.20 8.84
N TYR A 28 3.77 -2.72 10.07
CA TYR A 28 4.52 -3.91 10.44
C TYR A 28 4.11 -5.15 9.64
N TYR A 29 2.81 -5.31 9.39
CA TYR A 29 2.27 -6.49 8.73
C TYR A 29 2.52 -6.53 7.21
N PHE A 30 2.53 -5.36 6.56
CA PHE A 30 2.65 -5.26 5.10
C PHE A 30 4.03 -4.79 4.63
N ALA A 31 4.64 -3.77 5.26
CA ALA A 31 5.88 -3.18 4.75
C ALA A 31 7.08 -4.15 4.82
N ASN A 32 7.11 -5.03 5.81
CA ASN A 32 8.20 -6.00 6.00
C ASN A 32 7.88 -7.39 5.43
N ASN A 33 6.70 -7.59 4.83
CA ASN A 33 6.30 -8.89 4.31
C ASN A 33 5.59 -8.73 2.96
N THR A 34 6.40 -8.73 1.91
CA THR A 34 5.92 -8.66 0.52
C THR A 34 4.95 -9.80 0.20
N LYS A 35 5.06 -10.98 0.82
CA LYS A 35 4.11 -12.09 0.62
C LYS A 35 2.72 -11.75 1.16
N ASN A 36 2.63 -11.07 2.31
CA ASN A 36 1.36 -10.61 2.86
C ASN A 36 0.75 -9.50 2.00
N MET A 37 1.58 -8.56 1.50
CA MET A 37 1.12 -7.57 0.51
C MET A 37 0.59 -8.24 -0.75
N HIS A 38 1.34 -9.17 -1.35
CA HIS A 38 0.92 -9.88 -2.56
C HIS A 38 -0.35 -10.70 -2.33
N LYS A 39 -0.52 -11.34 -1.17
CA LYS A 39 -1.75 -12.07 -0.81
C LYS A 39 -2.95 -11.12 -0.63
N PHE A 40 -2.75 -9.95 -0.04
CA PHE A 40 -3.79 -8.93 0.11
C PHE A 40 -4.15 -8.25 -1.22
N MET A 41 -3.15 -8.00 -2.07
CA MET A 41 -3.30 -7.38 -3.38
C MET A 41 -3.63 -8.39 -4.48
N GLY A 42 -3.57 -9.70 -4.21
CA GLY A 42 -3.60 -10.77 -5.22
C GLY A 42 -4.88 -10.84 -6.06
N ASN A 43 -5.97 -10.22 -5.61
CA ASN A 43 -7.20 -10.07 -6.39
C ASN A 43 -7.22 -8.84 -7.32
N ARG A 44 -6.15 -8.04 -7.36
CA ARG A 44 -6.00 -6.88 -8.26
C ARG A 44 -5.03 -7.25 -9.37
N SER A 45 -5.45 -7.07 -10.62
CA SER A 45 -4.61 -7.25 -11.80
C SER A 45 -3.43 -6.26 -11.76
N TYR A 46 -2.26 -6.71 -11.30
CA TYR A 46 -1.01 -6.10 -11.70
C TYR A 46 -0.71 -6.56 -13.12
N VAL A 47 -0.22 -5.67 -13.98
CA VAL A 47 0.35 -6.07 -15.26
C VAL A 47 1.58 -6.90 -14.95
N VAL A 48 1.41 -8.22 -14.92
CA VAL A 48 2.51 -9.17 -14.83
C VAL A 48 3.02 -9.34 -16.24
N TYR A 49 4.22 -8.79 -16.50
CA TYR A 49 4.90 -9.11 -17.74
C TYR A 49 5.22 -10.60 -17.74
N PRO A 50 4.78 -11.36 -18.76
CA PRO A 50 5.21 -12.73 -18.92
C PRO A 50 6.75 -12.79 -18.92
N PRO A 51 7.38 -13.76 -18.25
CA PRO A 51 8.84 -13.92 -18.31
C PRO A 51 9.38 -14.08 -19.74
N GLU A 52 8.54 -14.59 -20.65
CA GLU A 52 8.83 -14.78 -22.06
C GLU A 52 8.58 -13.52 -22.91
N ALA A 53 7.92 -12.50 -22.34
CA ALA A 53 7.64 -11.28 -23.08
C ALA A 53 8.93 -10.51 -23.32
N LEU A 54 9.07 -9.98 -24.53
CA LEU A 54 10.16 -9.07 -24.87
C LEU A 54 10.13 -7.90 -23.89
N ARG A 55 11.28 -7.60 -23.29
CA ARG A 55 11.42 -6.41 -22.47
C ARG A 55 10.99 -5.20 -23.29
N PRO A 56 10.30 -4.23 -22.67
CA PRO A 56 10.00 -2.99 -23.37
C PRO A 56 11.30 -2.35 -23.89
N PRO A 57 11.25 -1.67 -25.05
CA PRO A 57 12.42 -1.03 -25.61
C PRO A 57 13.02 -0.05 -24.61
N SER A 58 14.33 0.08 -24.61
CA SER A 58 15.06 1.02 -23.77
C SER A 58 14.75 2.47 -24.16
N PRO A 59 14.93 3.44 -23.25
CA PRO A 59 14.73 4.85 -23.57
C PRO A 59 15.53 5.35 -24.78
N GLU A 60 16.73 4.78 -25.02
CA GLU A 60 17.57 5.12 -26.16
C GLU A 60 16.97 4.58 -27.47
N GLU A 61 16.52 3.33 -27.49
CA GLU A 61 15.81 2.73 -28.62
C GLU A 61 14.49 3.47 -28.91
N MET A 62 13.77 3.91 -27.87
CA MET A 62 12.56 4.74 -28.04
C MET A 62 12.85 6.10 -28.68
N ARG A 63 13.98 6.72 -28.31
CA ARG A 63 14.42 7.99 -28.91
C ARG A 63 14.78 7.80 -30.38
N GLU A 64 15.45 6.71 -30.73
CA GLU A 64 15.83 6.39 -32.11
C GLU A 64 14.60 6.07 -32.98
N MET A 65 13.66 5.24 -32.49
CA MET A 65 12.39 4.98 -33.18
C MET A 65 11.56 6.26 -33.42
N GLY A 66 11.69 7.27 -32.56
CA GLY A 66 11.03 8.57 -32.73
C GLY A 66 11.71 9.48 -33.76
N LEU A 67 12.98 9.24 -34.07
CA LEU A 67 13.75 9.95 -35.10
C LEU A 67 13.64 9.28 -36.47
N GLU A 68 13.34 7.97 -36.51
CA GLU A 68 13.10 7.18 -37.73
C GLU A 68 11.68 7.33 -38.29
N ARG A 69 10.81 8.14 -37.67
CA ARG A 69 9.47 8.50 -38.15
C ARG A 69 9.43 9.88 -38.79
#